data_AF-U7PWR9-F1
#
_entry.id   AF-U7PWR9-F1
#
_cell.length_a   1.000
_cell.length_b   1.000
_cell.length_c   1.000
_cell.angle_alpha   90.00
_cell.angle_beta   90.00
_cell.angle_gamma   90.00
#
_symmetry.space_group_name_H-M   'P 1'
#
loop_
_entity.id
_entity.type
_entity.pdbx_description
1 polymer ?
#
loop_
_entity_poly.entity_id
_entity_poly.type
_entity_poly.pdbx_seq_one_letter_code
_entity_poly.pdbx_strand_id
1 'polypeptide(L)'
;MFEPVTFSTLMVYGDELDDFANCVVGEPGSPKHARLNYLMHLHFHCRLLPYRIDEFNKEEPSNTIRIDNLRFEDQIMGLFAVLAKWDGPEENAKLLLELSAASSVPQDVSYSVNDPLPTRRMAGISKDGFGRLGREWQWHAFHTTDTPSIPIVRGLTVSLRFHRVISHTFLTAMILTKLPNLKDIRIEQWRCLDLKGIMAGISLDESPMIKSLRSLRIYYEPTILRGRPEDDIVTARQEVLRGNHFLGKFVRATRHLKVLALTRPVTATEMFLTAKNQCPEQCWADLYKGPYFYPALVKVALWEPGLSEEHKETTVALMAAGRMAVQMPRLRIMELWNMEEPYIFRYEATPCTSSITMLASYNPRPAINTACFDLWEAAANNHYRSRTRKLEINACEVDSQLDAGNQACVVSFLRRLKLCNEIIDPRSLCQLEVLERNAFNMQRLGDPLEQAEEDDQESMGTEEELSDTAANIEGAADSAVFDDADSS
;
A
#
# COMPACT_ATOMS: atom_id res chain seq x y z
N MET A 1 26.53 22.85 14.41
CA MET A 1 25.10 22.49 14.33
C MET A 1 24.57 22.28 12.91
N PHE A 2 25.23 22.75 11.85
CA PHE A 2 24.77 22.57 10.47
C PHE A 2 24.66 21.09 10.06
N GLU A 3 25.72 20.29 10.21
CA GLU A 3 25.73 18.92 9.69
C GLU A 3 24.62 18.01 10.27
N PRO A 4 24.36 17.95 11.59
CA PRO A 4 23.28 17.09 12.10
C PRO A 4 21.89 17.42 11.52
N VAL A 5 21.64 18.69 11.19
CA VAL A 5 20.38 19.11 10.56
C VAL A 5 20.37 18.71 9.09
N THR A 6 21.43 19.05 8.35
CA THR A 6 21.56 18.76 6.92
C THR A 6 21.53 17.27 6.60
N PHE A 7 22.20 16.44 7.40
CA PHE A 7 22.26 14.99 7.23
C PHE A 7 21.13 14.25 7.93
N SER A 8 20.19 14.94 8.61
CA SER A 8 19.09 14.25 9.30
C SER A 8 18.12 13.57 8.34
N THR A 9 17.87 14.20 7.20
CA THR A 9 16.91 13.74 6.19
C THR A 9 17.57 13.86 4.83
N LEU A 10 17.79 12.73 4.15
CA LEU A 10 18.41 12.70 2.84
C LEU A 10 17.53 11.96 1.83
N MET A 11 17.63 12.37 0.58
CA MET A 11 17.16 11.61 -0.57
C MET A 11 18.37 11.22 -1.40
N VAL A 12 18.49 9.94 -1.75
CA VAL A 12 19.63 9.40 -2.50
C VAL A 12 19.10 8.58 -3.66
N TYR A 13 19.60 8.88 -4.86
CA TYR A 13 19.32 8.06 -6.03
C TYR A 13 20.33 6.92 -6.12
N GLY A 14 19.91 5.77 -6.66
CA GLY A 14 20.77 4.59 -6.75
C GLY A 14 22.04 4.79 -7.59
N ASP A 15 22.06 5.74 -8.53
CA ASP A 15 23.23 6.13 -9.32
C ASP A 15 24.13 7.18 -8.62
N GLU A 16 23.69 7.77 -7.52
CA GLU A 16 24.44 8.71 -6.68
C GLU A 16 25.03 8.02 -5.43
N LEU A 17 24.99 6.69 -5.41
CA LEU A 17 25.35 5.93 -4.22
C LEU A 17 26.81 6.09 -3.82
N ASP A 18 27.72 6.17 -4.81
CA ASP A 18 29.15 6.40 -4.55
C ASP A 18 29.39 7.80 -3.94
N ASP A 19 28.69 8.82 -4.45
CA ASP A 19 28.75 10.18 -3.90
C ASP A 19 28.18 10.22 -2.48
N PHE A 20 27.05 9.54 -2.24
CA PHE A 20 26.48 9.38 -0.92
C PHE A 20 27.49 8.70 0.03
N ALA A 21 28.09 7.58 -0.38
CA ALA A 21 29.10 6.87 0.39
C ALA A 21 30.28 7.79 0.73
N ASN A 22 30.82 8.52 -0.26
CA ASN A 22 31.91 9.47 -0.07
C ASN A 22 31.55 10.63 0.86
N CYS A 23 30.25 10.96 0.98
CA CYS A 23 29.75 11.99 1.87
C CYS A 23 29.55 11.52 3.31
N VAL A 24 29.10 10.29 3.55
CA VAL A 24 28.71 9.81 4.89
C VAL A 24 29.67 8.80 5.50
N VAL A 25 30.51 8.16 4.70
CA VAL A 25 31.53 7.21 5.15
C VAL A 25 32.86 7.93 5.18
N GLY A 26 33.49 7.95 6.34
CA GLY A 26 34.84 8.46 6.50
C GLY A 26 35.67 7.55 7.38
N GLU A 27 36.99 7.76 7.33
CA GLU A 27 37.92 7.08 8.22
C GLU A 27 37.58 7.38 9.69
N PRO A 28 37.83 6.43 10.61
CA PRO A 28 37.65 6.66 12.04
C PRO A 28 38.33 7.96 12.49
N GLY A 29 37.57 8.81 13.19
CA GLY A 29 38.04 10.13 13.64
C GLY A 29 37.81 11.29 12.65
N SER A 30 37.46 11.01 11.39
CA SER A 30 37.03 12.07 10.46
C SER A 30 35.63 12.59 10.82
N PRO A 31 35.31 13.87 10.54
CA PRO A 31 33.94 14.39 10.73
C PRO A 31 32.90 13.60 9.94
N LYS A 32 33.30 13.06 8.78
CA LYS A 32 32.43 12.24 7.93
C LYS A 32 31.93 10.99 8.62
N HIS A 33 32.78 10.34 9.41
CA HIS A 33 32.45 9.11 10.14
C HIS A 33 31.25 9.27 11.08
N ALA A 34 31.03 10.48 11.62
CA ALA A 34 29.87 10.75 12.46
C ALA A 34 28.56 10.96 11.68
N ARG A 35 28.59 11.16 10.36
CA ARG A 35 27.41 11.59 9.59
C ARG A 35 26.33 10.52 9.48
N LEU A 36 26.69 9.24 9.45
CA LEU A 36 25.70 8.16 9.53
C LEU A 36 24.89 8.25 10.84
N ASN A 37 25.49 8.68 11.96
CA ASN A 37 24.77 8.86 13.24
C ASN A 37 23.75 10.00 13.23
N TYR A 38 23.84 10.90 12.25
CA TYR A 38 22.90 12.01 12.08
C TYR A 38 21.65 11.59 11.31
N LEU A 39 21.72 10.53 10.51
CA LEU A 39 20.61 10.08 9.69
C LEU A 39 19.42 9.64 10.55
N MET A 40 18.28 10.30 10.31
CA MET A 40 16.99 9.98 10.91
C MET A 40 16.03 9.41 9.86
N HIS A 41 16.07 9.95 8.64
CA HIS A 41 15.26 9.50 7.51
C HIS A 41 16.13 9.49 6.25
N LEU A 42 16.14 8.35 5.55
CA LEU A 42 16.80 8.20 4.26
C LEU A 42 15.76 7.71 3.26
N HIS A 43 15.48 8.52 2.24
CA HIS A 43 14.68 8.10 1.11
C HIS A 43 15.61 7.65 -0.02
N PHE A 44 15.65 6.35 -0.28
CA PHE A 44 16.42 5.76 -1.36
C PHE A 44 15.53 5.50 -2.58
N HIS A 45 15.89 6.07 -3.72
CA HIS A 45 15.16 5.93 -4.98
C HIS A 45 15.97 5.16 -6.02
N CYS A 46 15.48 3.99 -6.42
CA CYS A 46 16.06 3.20 -7.49
C CYS A 46 15.55 3.68 -8.85
N ARG A 47 16.43 4.22 -9.69
CA ARG A 47 16.09 4.57 -11.08
C ARG A 47 16.11 3.31 -11.93
N LEU A 48 14.95 2.92 -12.44
CA LEU A 48 14.78 1.81 -13.37
C LEU A 48 15.05 2.27 -14.81
N LEU A 49 15.08 1.33 -15.77
CA LEU A 49 15.25 1.67 -17.19
C LEU A 49 14.12 2.60 -17.66
N PRO A 50 14.43 3.63 -18.47
CA PRO A 50 13.39 4.43 -19.10
C PRO A 50 12.60 3.55 -20.08
N TYR A 51 11.29 3.73 -20.10
CA TYR A 51 10.42 3.16 -21.12
C TYR A 51 10.04 4.26 -22.14
N ARG A 52 9.70 3.86 -23.35
CA ARG A 52 9.19 4.79 -24.36
C ARG A 52 7.71 5.06 -24.15
N ILE A 53 7.23 6.20 -24.64
CA ILE A 53 5.82 6.59 -24.48
C ILE A 53 4.88 5.57 -25.17
N ASP A 54 5.31 4.98 -26.28
CA ASP A 54 4.52 3.96 -26.98
C ASP A 54 4.52 2.57 -26.28
N GLU A 55 5.24 2.43 -25.16
CA GLU A 55 5.27 1.22 -24.33
C GLU A 55 4.35 1.31 -23.10
N PHE A 56 3.73 2.47 -22.86
CA PHE A 56 2.98 2.78 -21.63
C PHE A 56 1.82 1.83 -21.29
N ASN A 57 1.30 1.09 -22.27
CA ASN A 57 0.20 0.13 -22.09
C ASN A 57 0.59 -1.28 -22.53
N LYS A 58 1.88 -1.52 -22.81
CA LYS A 58 2.38 -2.82 -23.23
C LYS A 58 2.91 -3.58 -22.02
N GLU A 59 2.79 -4.90 -22.11
CA GLU A 59 3.47 -5.79 -21.19
C GLU A 59 4.98 -5.53 -21.26
N GLU A 60 5.60 -5.45 -20.08
CA GLU A 60 7.04 -5.27 -20.04
C GLU A 60 7.72 -6.47 -20.70
N PRO A 61 8.66 -6.25 -21.62
CA PRO A 61 9.46 -7.33 -22.13
C PRO A 61 10.18 -8.02 -20.96
N SER A 62 10.17 -9.36 -20.93
CA SER A 62 10.79 -10.14 -19.85
C SER A 62 12.26 -9.79 -19.62
N ASN A 63 12.98 -9.39 -20.68
CA ASN A 63 14.35 -8.92 -20.57
C ASN A 63 14.46 -7.58 -19.81
N THR A 64 13.54 -6.64 -20.01
CA THR A 64 13.50 -5.37 -19.27
C THR A 64 13.20 -5.62 -17.79
N ILE A 65 12.22 -6.46 -17.48
CA ILE A 65 11.92 -6.88 -16.09
C ILE A 65 13.17 -7.44 -15.43
N ARG A 66 13.90 -8.32 -16.13
CA ARG A 66 15.13 -8.92 -15.63
C ARG A 66 16.22 -7.87 -15.35
N ILE A 67 16.42 -6.92 -16.25
CA ILE A 67 17.42 -5.86 -16.07
C ILE A 67 17.03 -4.93 -14.91
N ASP A 68 15.76 -4.53 -14.83
CA ASP A 68 15.25 -3.69 -13.73
C ASP A 68 15.38 -4.38 -12.37
N ASN A 69 15.13 -5.70 -12.31
CA ASN A 69 15.34 -6.52 -11.11
C ASN A 69 16.79 -6.50 -10.66
N LEU A 70 17.72 -6.80 -11.57
CA LEU A 70 19.15 -6.82 -11.28
C LEU A 70 19.62 -5.43 -10.83
N ARG A 71 19.17 -4.38 -11.52
CA ARG A 71 19.51 -3.00 -11.16
C ARG A 71 18.99 -2.60 -9.78
N PHE A 72 17.74 -2.94 -9.47
CA PHE A 72 17.15 -2.69 -8.16
C PHE A 72 17.91 -3.43 -7.06
N GLU A 73 18.22 -4.71 -7.27
CA GLU A 73 18.99 -5.52 -6.34
C GLU A 73 20.38 -4.94 -6.12
N ASP A 74 21.16 -4.69 -7.18
CA ASP A 74 22.51 -4.13 -7.11
C ASP A 74 22.54 -2.80 -6.34
N GLN A 75 21.57 -1.92 -6.59
CA GLN A 75 21.46 -0.62 -5.93
C GLN A 75 21.12 -0.75 -4.43
N ILE A 76 20.16 -1.62 -4.08
CA ILE A 76 19.83 -1.89 -2.67
C ILE A 76 21.02 -2.49 -1.93
N MET A 77 21.73 -3.41 -2.58
CA MET A 77 22.90 -4.08 -2.03
C MET A 77 24.07 -3.13 -1.84
N GLY A 78 24.28 -2.22 -2.79
CA GLY A 78 25.23 -1.12 -2.64
C GLY A 78 24.86 -0.21 -1.46
N LEU A 79 23.58 0.20 -1.35
CA LEU A 79 23.11 0.98 -0.20
C LEU A 79 23.40 0.27 1.13
N PHE A 80 23.11 -1.02 1.16
CA PHE A 80 23.32 -1.85 2.35
C PHE A 80 24.78 -1.94 2.74
N ALA A 81 25.68 -2.05 1.77
CA ALA A 81 27.13 -2.00 2.01
C ALA A 81 27.58 -0.65 2.60
N VAL A 82 26.94 0.46 2.22
CA VAL A 82 27.21 1.79 2.81
C VAL A 82 26.68 1.88 4.24
N LEU A 83 25.43 1.51 4.47
CA LEU A 83 24.78 1.60 5.78
C LEU A 83 25.36 0.62 6.81
N ALA A 84 25.88 -0.52 6.36
CA ALA A 84 26.57 -1.50 7.20
C ALA A 84 27.89 -0.98 7.81
N LYS A 85 28.46 0.10 7.26
CA LYS A 85 29.65 0.76 7.84
C LYS A 85 29.33 1.60 9.08
N TRP A 86 28.06 1.69 9.48
CA TRP A 86 27.68 2.32 10.72
C TRP A 86 28.15 1.49 11.93
N ASP A 87 28.91 2.12 12.81
CA ASP A 87 29.50 1.53 14.01
C ASP A 87 28.96 2.14 15.31
N GLY A 88 27.85 2.89 15.22
CA GLY A 88 27.19 3.47 16.38
C GLY A 88 26.57 2.39 17.28
N PRO A 89 26.28 2.73 18.56
CA PRO A 89 25.63 1.79 19.47
C PRO A 89 24.19 1.52 19.02
N GLU A 90 23.73 0.27 19.12
CA GLU A 90 22.40 -0.17 18.68
C GLU A 90 21.24 0.65 19.27
N GLU A 91 21.40 1.14 20.49
CA GLU A 91 20.39 1.99 21.17
C GLU A 91 20.12 3.30 20.41
N ASN A 92 21.12 3.79 19.68
CA ASN A 92 21.05 4.98 18.87
C ASN A 92 20.52 4.72 17.45
N ALA A 93 20.27 3.46 17.07
CA ALA A 93 19.64 3.14 15.79
C ALA A 93 18.26 3.79 15.73
N LYS A 94 18.09 4.66 14.73
CA LYS A 94 16.92 5.53 14.58
C LYS A 94 16.59 5.86 13.13
N LEU A 95 17.32 5.27 12.17
CA LEU A 95 17.09 5.50 10.76
C LEU A 95 15.76 4.88 10.33
N LEU A 96 14.89 5.70 9.74
CA LEU A 96 13.78 5.30 8.90
C LEU A 96 14.27 5.22 7.45
N LEU A 97 14.29 4.04 6.87
CA LEU A 97 14.62 3.83 5.46
C LEU A 97 13.33 3.80 4.64
N GLU A 98 13.17 4.73 3.70
CA GLU A 98 12.09 4.73 2.71
C GLU A 98 12.63 4.27 1.37
N LEU A 99 11.99 3.28 0.75
CA LEU A 99 12.34 2.76 -0.57
C LEU A 99 11.30 3.21 -1.60
N SER A 100 11.76 3.69 -2.75
CA SER A 100 10.94 3.83 -3.96
C SER A 100 11.71 3.41 -5.21
N ALA A 101 10.99 3.03 -6.26
CA ALA A 101 11.57 2.69 -7.56
C ALA A 101 10.64 3.17 -8.67
N ALA A 102 11.21 3.84 -9.66
CA ALA A 102 10.50 4.29 -10.86
C ALA A 102 11.46 4.36 -12.04
N SER A 103 10.93 4.23 -13.24
CA SER A 103 11.68 4.44 -14.47
C SER A 103 11.92 5.94 -14.68
N SER A 104 13.08 6.30 -15.20
CA SER A 104 13.42 7.70 -15.47
C SER A 104 12.74 8.21 -16.73
N VAL A 105 11.41 8.36 -16.73
CA VAL A 105 10.73 9.18 -17.74
C VAL A 105 10.43 10.53 -17.09
N PRO A 106 10.80 11.67 -17.71
CA PRO A 106 10.58 13.01 -17.14
C PRO A 106 9.14 13.25 -16.68
N GLN A 107 8.18 12.58 -17.32
CA GLN A 107 6.75 12.69 -17.02
C GLN A 107 6.30 11.95 -15.76
N ASP A 108 7.07 11.01 -15.21
CA ASP A 108 6.77 10.44 -13.88
C ASP A 108 6.94 11.51 -12.77
N VAL A 109 7.65 12.61 -13.06
CA VAL A 109 7.96 13.66 -12.08
C VAL A 109 7.31 15.01 -12.43
N SER A 110 7.14 15.33 -13.72
CA SER A 110 6.44 16.55 -14.13
C SER A 110 4.93 16.33 -14.15
N TYR A 111 4.33 16.26 -12.96
CA TYR A 111 2.89 16.52 -12.77
C TYR A 111 2.62 18.00 -13.09
N SER A 112 2.74 18.40 -14.36
CA SER A 112 2.11 19.63 -14.81
C SER A 112 0.61 19.39 -14.64
N VAL A 113 -0.03 20.19 -13.78
CA VAL A 113 -1.47 20.16 -13.50
C VAL A 113 -2.31 20.23 -14.79
N ASN A 114 -1.70 20.65 -15.90
CA ASN A 114 -2.34 20.81 -17.20
C ASN A 114 -2.06 19.67 -18.19
N ASP A 115 -1.33 18.61 -17.82
CA ASP A 115 -1.01 17.50 -18.72
C ASP A 115 -1.83 16.24 -18.32
N PRO A 116 -2.94 15.93 -19.01
CA PRO A 116 -3.97 15.01 -18.51
C PRO A 116 -3.64 13.49 -18.58
N LEU A 117 -2.37 13.07 -18.58
CA LEU A 117 -1.99 11.72 -19.06
C LEU A 117 -1.16 10.79 -18.11
N PRO A 118 -1.58 10.40 -16.89
CA PRO A 118 -0.86 9.36 -16.15
C PRO A 118 -1.64 8.10 -15.74
N THR A 119 -2.98 8.02 -15.76
CA THR A 119 -3.63 6.97 -14.94
C THR A 119 -3.79 5.57 -15.53
N ARG A 120 -3.41 5.33 -16.79
CA ARG A 120 -3.16 3.95 -17.28
C ARG A 120 -1.71 3.67 -17.63
N ARG A 121 -0.87 4.70 -17.62
CA ARG A 121 0.47 4.70 -18.20
C ARG A 121 1.54 4.23 -17.21
N MET A 122 1.33 3.11 -16.52
CA MET A 122 2.45 2.41 -15.88
C MET A 122 2.97 1.41 -16.91
N ALA A 123 3.98 1.78 -17.70
CA ALA A 123 4.62 0.83 -18.59
C ALA A 123 5.17 -0.36 -17.78
N GLY A 124 5.11 -1.55 -18.36
CA GLY A 124 5.68 -2.74 -17.76
C GLY A 124 4.74 -3.56 -16.87
N ILE A 125 3.47 -3.52 -17.20
CA ILE A 125 2.38 -4.28 -16.56
C ILE A 125 2.35 -5.68 -17.19
N SER A 126 2.75 -6.75 -16.46
CA SER A 126 2.56 -8.13 -17.00
C SER A 126 1.09 -8.43 -17.31
N LYS A 127 0.73 -9.56 -17.94
CA LYS A 127 -0.68 -10.00 -18.03
C LYS A 127 -1.40 -9.96 -16.67
N ASP A 128 -0.67 -10.28 -15.60
CA ASP A 128 -1.16 -10.18 -14.22
C ASP A 128 -1.36 -8.73 -13.82
N GLY A 129 -0.60 -7.81 -14.40
CA GLY A 129 -0.89 -6.38 -14.40
C GLY A 129 0.19 -5.50 -13.75
N PHE A 130 1.35 -6.05 -13.41
CA PHE A 130 2.51 -5.35 -12.83
C PHE A 130 3.78 -6.20 -12.96
N GLY A 131 4.88 -5.63 -13.47
CA GLY A 131 6.22 -6.20 -13.30
C GLY A 131 6.55 -6.28 -11.80
N ARG A 132 6.62 -7.51 -11.28
CA ARG A 132 7.03 -7.72 -9.88
C ARG A 132 8.55 -7.61 -9.83
N LEU A 133 9.06 -6.66 -9.06
CA LEU A 133 10.48 -6.61 -8.78
C LEU A 133 10.84 -7.83 -7.92
N GLY A 134 11.63 -8.75 -8.48
CA GLY A 134 12.16 -9.90 -7.74
C GLY A 134 11.37 -11.22 -7.78
N ARG A 135 10.65 -11.53 -8.85
CA ARG A 135 9.84 -12.78 -8.88
C ARG A 135 10.63 -14.05 -9.26
N GLU A 136 11.66 -13.95 -10.11
CA GLU A 136 12.06 -15.12 -10.91
C GLU A 136 13.54 -15.51 -10.95
N TRP A 137 14.46 -14.77 -10.34
CA TRP A 137 15.88 -15.05 -10.54
C TRP A 137 16.63 -15.07 -9.23
N GLN A 138 17.19 -16.26 -8.94
CA GLN A 138 18.39 -16.50 -8.15
C GLN A 138 18.79 -15.34 -7.22
N TRP A 139 18.08 -15.22 -6.09
CA TRP A 139 18.41 -14.34 -4.98
C TRP A 139 19.68 -14.76 -4.25
N HIS A 140 20.69 -15.21 -4.99
CA HIS A 140 21.95 -15.68 -4.45
C HIS A 140 22.54 -14.61 -3.52
N ALA A 141 22.41 -13.32 -3.85
CA ALA A 141 22.98 -12.27 -3.01
C ALA A 141 22.35 -12.18 -1.61
N PHE A 142 21.02 -12.26 -1.47
CA PHE A 142 20.38 -12.25 -0.14
C PHE A 142 20.51 -13.56 0.62
N HIS A 143 20.61 -14.68 -0.09
CA HIS A 143 20.86 -15.99 0.52
C HIS A 143 22.33 -16.22 0.87
N THR A 144 23.26 -15.46 0.28
CA THR A 144 24.65 -15.52 0.70
C THR A 144 24.80 -14.89 2.09
N THR A 145 25.53 -15.61 2.95
CA THR A 145 25.91 -15.16 4.30
C THR A 145 26.77 -13.90 4.28
N ASP A 146 27.25 -13.50 3.11
CA ASP A 146 28.29 -12.49 2.94
C ASP A 146 27.73 -11.06 2.97
N THR A 147 26.42 -10.88 2.82
CA THR A 147 25.84 -9.54 2.93
C THR A 147 25.78 -9.08 4.38
N PRO A 148 26.33 -7.91 4.70
CA PRO A 148 26.40 -7.44 6.08
C PRO A 148 25.01 -7.11 6.65
N SER A 149 24.91 -7.27 7.97
CA SER A 149 23.77 -6.80 8.76
C SER A 149 23.81 -5.27 8.87
N ILE A 150 22.63 -4.63 8.94
CA ILE A 150 22.46 -3.19 8.89
C ILE A 150 21.73 -2.72 10.15
N PRO A 151 22.47 -2.62 11.27
CA PRO A 151 21.84 -2.35 12.56
C PRO A 151 21.35 -0.90 12.71
N ILE A 152 21.73 0.02 11.83
CA ILE A 152 21.29 1.42 11.90
C ILE A 152 19.79 1.59 11.57
N VAL A 153 19.23 0.72 10.72
CA VAL A 153 17.85 0.81 10.24
C VAL A 153 16.87 0.32 11.31
N ARG A 154 15.99 1.21 11.75
CA ARG A 154 14.95 0.95 12.75
C ARG A 154 13.55 0.94 12.16
N GLY A 155 13.33 1.68 11.07
CA GLY A 155 12.06 1.69 10.36
C GLY A 155 12.27 1.41 8.88
N LEU A 156 11.33 0.72 8.25
CA LEU A 156 11.29 0.48 6.81
C LEU A 156 9.94 0.94 6.28
N THR A 157 9.97 1.81 5.27
CA THR A 157 8.79 2.27 4.54
C THR A 157 8.93 1.92 3.06
N VAL A 158 7.93 1.25 2.52
CA VAL A 158 7.70 1.12 1.07
C VAL A 158 6.39 1.84 0.81
N SER A 159 6.43 3.03 0.22
CA SER A 159 5.23 3.86 -0.02
C SER A 159 4.63 3.58 -1.40
N LEU A 160 3.43 4.12 -1.69
CA LEU A 160 2.81 4.01 -3.03
C LEU A 160 3.64 4.65 -4.15
N ARG A 161 4.65 5.46 -3.82
CA ARG A 161 5.67 5.96 -4.76
C ARG A 161 6.52 4.83 -5.34
N PHE A 162 6.47 3.66 -4.74
CA PHE A 162 6.98 2.44 -5.30
C PHE A 162 5.96 1.93 -6.33
N HIS A 163 6.10 2.34 -7.59
CA HIS A 163 5.16 2.02 -8.67
C HIS A 163 5.20 0.55 -9.10
N ARG A 164 6.20 -0.20 -8.62
CA ARG A 164 6.33 -1.64 -8.85
C ARG A 164 5.82 -2.44 -7.65
N VAL A 165 5.70 -3.76 -7.78
CA VAL A 165 5.41 -4.64 -6.64
C VAL A 165 6.71 -5.27 -6.20
N ILE A 166 7.15 -5.03 -4.95
CA ILE A 166 8.31 -5.74 -4.41
C ILE A 166 7.88 -7.17 -4.07
N SER A 167 8.63 -8.15 -4.57
CA SER A 167 8.45 -9.56 -4.21
C SER A 167 8.44 -9.73 -2.70
N HIS A 168 7.46 -10.46 -2.19
CA HIS A 168 7.37 -10.78 -0.77
C HIS A 168 8.60 -11.57 -0.28
N THR A 169 9.17 -12.42 -1.14
CA THR A 169 10.33 -13.23 -0.79
C THR A 169 11.54 -12.32 -0.58
N PHE A 170 11.70 -11.31 -1.44
CA PHE A 170 12.73 -10.28 -1.28
C PHE A 170 12.54 -9.47 0.00
N LEU A 171 11.33 -8.93 0.21
CA LEU A 171 11.02 -8.14 1.40
C LEU A 171 11.32 -8.94 2.66
N THR A 172 10.84 -10.19 2.72
CA THR A 172 11.11 -11.09 3.83
C THR A 172 12.60 -11.35 3.99
N ALA A 173 13.32 -11.72 2.94
CA ALA A 173 14.76 -12.02 3.04
C ALA A 173 15.54 -10.80 3.55
N MET A 174 15.27 -9.62 2.99
CA MET A 174 15.83 -8.34 3.42
C MET A 174 15.52 -8.06 4.90
N ILE A 175 14.25 -8.10 5.28
CA ILE A 175 13.74 -7.79 6.61
C ILE A 175 14.33 -8.74 7.65
N LEU A 176 14.29 -10.06 7.40
CA LEU A 176 14.72 -11.09 8.35
C LEU A 176 16.23 -11.18 8.51
N THR A 177 17.00 -10.97 7.44
CA THR A 177 18.44 -11.27 7.46
C THR A 177 19.31 -10.03 7.60
N LYS A 178 18.85 -8.86 7.14
CA LYS A 178 19.70 -7.68 7.03
C LYS A 178 19.33 -6.54 7.99
N LEU A 179 18.13 -6.55 8.58
CA LEU A 179 17.63 -5.44 9.40
C LEU A 179 17.36 -5.86 10.86
N PRO A 180 18.39 -6.19 11.67
CA PRO A 180 18.20 -6.79 13.00
C PRO A 180 17.48 -5.86 13.99
N ASN A 181 17.60 -4.55 13.82
CA ASN A 181 17.04 -3.53 14.72
C ASN A 181 15.70 -2.97 14.25
N LEU A 182 15.09 -3.60 13.24
CA LEU A 182 13.82 -3.18 12.69
C LEU A 182 12.71 -3.26 13.75
N LYS A 183 12.03 -2.13 13.94
CA LYS A 183 10.95 -1.93 14.92
C LYS A 183 9.68 -1.38 14.27
N ASP A 184 9.78 -0.79 13.10
CA ASP A 184 8.67 -0.21 12.36
C ASP A 184 8.69 -0.69 10.91
N ILE A 185 7.57 -1.24 10.44
CA ILE A 185 7.37 -1.61 9.04
C ILE A 185 6.11 -0.90 8.55
N ARG A 186 6.25 -0.19 7.42
CA ARG A 186 5.16 0.39 6.65
C ARG A 186 5.28 -0.07 5.20
N ILE A 187 4.29 -0.80 4.71
CA ILE A 187 4.25 -1.28 3.32
C ILE A 187 2.94 -0.81 2.71
N GLU A 188 3.02 -0.02 1.66
CA GLU A 188 1.88 0.49 0.90
C GLU A 188 2.08 0.08 -0.54
N GLN A 189 1.17 -0.74 -1.06
CA GLN A 189 1.31 -1.27 -2.41
C GLN A 189 0.00 -1.16 -3.20
N TRP A 190 0.16 -1.01 -4.51
CA TRP A 190 -0.92 -0.92 -5.49
C TRP A 190 -1.74 -2.22 -5.64
N ARG A 191 -1.25 -3.36 -5.13
CA ARG A 191 -1.98 -4.64 -5.16
C ARG A 191 -1.74 -5.46 -3.92
N CYS A 192 -2.70 -6.34 -3.62
CA CYS A 192 -2.54 -7.39 -2.63
C CYS A 192 -1.24 -8.16 -2.91
N LEU A 193 -0.29 -8.01 -1.99
CA LEU A 193 0.83 -8.92 -1.92
C LEU A 193 0.29 -10.31 -1.63
N ASP A 194 1.04 -11.31 -2.08
CA ASP A 194 0.93 -12.63 -1.46
C ASP A 194 1.41 -12.50 -0.01
N LEU A 195 0.48 -12.14 0.87
CA LEU A 195 0.76 -12.02 2.29
C LEU A 195 1.03 -13.35 2.92
N LYS A 196 0.44 -14.42 2.39
CA LYS A 196 0.86 -15.76 2.79
C LYS A 196 2.35 -15.90 2.51
N GLY A 197 2.86 -15.41 1.37
CA GLY A 197 4.29 -15.32 1.06
C GLY A 197 5.09 -14.42 2.01
N ILE A 198 4.67 -13.17 2.26
CA ILE A 198 5.36 -12.26 3.20
C ILE A 198 5.45 -12.92 4.56
N MET A 199 4.32 -13.39 5.05
CA MET A 199 4.16 -13.79 6.43
C MET A 199 4.54 -15.26 6.68
N ALA A 200 4.48 -16.15 5.68
CA ALA A 200 5.11 -17.47 5.76
C ALA A 200 6.63 -17.34 5.72
N GLY A 201 7.12 -16.41 4.91
CA GLY A 201 8.52 -16.05 4.89
C GLY A 201 8.99 -15.53 6.25
N ILE A 202 8.24 -14.62 6.87
CA ILE A 202 8.44 -14.20 8.25
C ILE A 202 7.91 -15.29 9.18
N SER A 203 8.58 -16.45 9.30
CA SER A 203 8.16 -17.54 10.20
C SER A 203 7.78 -16.98 11.58
N LEU A 204 6.46 -16.89 11.81
CA LEU A 204 5.93 -15.90 12.74
C LEU A 204 6.20 -16.22 14.21
N ASP A 205 6.34 -17.51 14.50
CA ASP A 205 6.57 -18.01 15.85
C ASP A 205 8.08 -18.04 16.20
N GLU A 206 8.95 -18.13 15.19
CA GLU A 206 10.38 -18.44 15.38
C GLU A 206 11.31 -17.27 15.06
N SER A 207 10.86 -16.30 14.25
CA SER A 207 11.73 -15.19 13.86
C SER A 207 11.95 -14.22 15.05
N PRO A 208 13.20 -14.05 15.53
CA PRO A 208 13.50 -13.13 16.62
C PRO A 208 13.11 -11.68 16.29
N MET A 209 13.10 -11.32 15.01
CA MET A 209 12.75 -9.99 14.52
C MET A 209 11.29 -9.60 14.81
N ILE A 210 10.36 -10.54 14.83
CA ILE A 210 8.95 -10.20 15.15
C ILE A 210 8.83 -9.73 16.60
N LYS A 211 9.68 -10.26 17.49
CA LYS A 211 9.69 -9.86 18.90
C LYS A 211 10.22 -8.43 19.08
N SER A 212 11.09 -7.96 18.19
CA SER A 212 11.55 -6.56 18.18
C SER A 212 10.56 -5.62 17.53
N LEU A 213 9.78 -6.08 16.55
CA LEU A 213 8.78 -5.28 15.84
C LEU A 213 7.77 -4.65 16.81
N ARG A 214 7.55 -3.34 16.66
CA ARG A 214 6.63 -2.54 17.47
C ARG A 214 5.50 -1.94 16.65
N SER A 215 5.69 -1.78 15.35
CA SER A 215 4.70 -1.23 14.45
C SER A 215 4.66 -2.01 13.16
N LEU A 216 3.47 -2.36 12.72
CA LEU A 216 3.21 -2.97 11.42
C LEU A 216 2.06 -2.23 10.74
N ARG A 217 2.33 -1.67 9.57
CA ARG A 217 1.35 -0.98 8.74
C ARG A 217 1.40 -1.57 7.35
N ILE A 218 0.29 -2.11 6.89
CA ILE A 218 0.16 -2.68 5.56
C ILE A 218 -1.08 -2.09 4.91
N TYR A 219 -0.87 -1.31 3.85
CA TYR A 219 -1.91 -0.74 3.03
C TYR A 219 -1.89 -1.38 1.64
N TYR A 220 -3.06 -1.85 1.20
CA TYR A 220 -3.30 -2.17 -0.19
C TYR A 220 -4.30 -1.18 -0.76
N GLU A 221 -3.92 -0.58 -1.87
CA GLU A 221 -4.85 0.20 -2.67
C GLU A 221 -6.01 -0.71 -3.08
N PRO A 222 -7.27 -0.27 -2.86
CA PRO A 222 -8.40 -1.02 -3.34
C PRO A 222 -8.46 -0.85 -4.85
N THR A 223 -8.56 -1.94 -5.61
CA THR A 223 -8.63 -1.98 -7.09
C THR A 223 -9.81 -1.22 -7.72
N ILE A 224 -10.49 -0.34 -7.00
CA ILE A 224 -11.57 0.52 -7.49
C ILE A 224 -11.11 1.29 -8.74
N LEU A 225 -9.83 1.66 -8.85
CA LEU A 225 -9.30 2.30 -10.06
C LEU A 225 -9.25 1.39 -11.31
N ARG A 226 -9.42 0.07 -11.20
CA ARG A 226 -9.04 -0.87 -12.29
C ARG A 226 -10.15 -1.74 -12.87
N GLY A 227 -11.40 -1.64 -12.42
CA GLY A 227 -12.52 -2.42 -12.99
C GLY A 227 -12.25 -3.93 -13.04
N ARG A 228 -11.31 -4.44 -12.23
CA ARG A 228 -11.04 -5.87 -12.15
C ARG A 228 -12.11 -6.52 -11.28
N PRO A 229 -12.58 -7.72 -11.65
CA PRO A 229 -13.61 -8.41 -10.90
C PRO A 229 -13.15 -8.65 -9.46
N GLU A 230 -14.06 -8.38 -8.51
CA GLU A 230 -13.91 -8.63 -7.07
C GLU A 230 -13.41 -10.04 -6.76
N ASP A 231 -13.62 -10.98 -7.69
CA ASP A 231 -13.15 -12.35 -7.67
C ASP A 231 -11.65 -12.50 -7.33
N ASP A 232 -10.78 -11.59 -7.81
CA ASP A 232 -9.34 -11.66 -7.52
C ASP A 232 -9.06 -11.45 -6.02
N ILE A 233 -9.77 -10.52 -5.37
CA ILE A 233 -9.59 -10.21 -3.94
C ILE A 233 -10.18 -11.32 -3.08
N VAL A 234 -11.39 -11.78 -3.41
CA VAL A 234 -12.06 -12.87 -2.70
C VAL A 234 -11.22 -14.14 -2.80
N THR A 235 -10.70 -14.45 -3.99
CA THR A 235 -9.83 -15.62 -4.21
C THR A 235 -8.52 -15.49 -3.42
N ALA A 236 -7.84 -14.34 -3.49
CA ALA A 236 -6.60 -14.12 -2.74
C ALA A 236 -6.83 -14.22 -1.22
N ARG A 237 -7.94 -13.68 -0.70
CA ARG A 237 -8.32 -13.80 0.71
C ARG A 237 -8.62 -15.25 1.08
N GLN A 238 -9.40 -15.95 0.26
CA GLN A 238 -9.66 -17.38 0.47
C GLN A 238 -8.37 -18.19 0.47
N GLU A 239 -7.41 -17.91 -0.41
CA GLU A 239 -6.12 -18.59 -0.43
C GLU A 239 -5.27 -18.35 0.83
N VAL A 240 -5.27 -17.11 1.32
CA VAL A 240 -4.59 -16.73 2.57
C VAL A 240 -5.25 -17.42 3.78
N LEU A 241 -6.58 -17.52 3.79
CA LEU A 241 -7.36 -18.04 4.92
C LEU A 241 -7.66 -19.53 4.87
N ARG A 242 -7.52 -20.21 3.72
CA ARG A 242 -7.78 -21.65 3.53
C ARG A 242 -6.99 -22.52 4.52
N GLY A 243 -5.89 -22.03 5.07
CA GLY A 243 -5.28 -22.58 6.27
C GLY A 243 -5.56 -21.71 7.49
N ASN A 244 -6.52 -22.07 8.34
CA ASN A 244 -6.76 -21.42 9.64
C ASN A 244 -5.48 -21.27 10.50
N HIS A 245 -4.46 -22.09 10.23
CA HIS A 245 -3.13 -21.98 10.82
C HIS A 245 -2.44 -20.64 10.55
N PHE A 246 -2.65 -20.04 9.38
CA PHE A 246 -2.01 -18.77 9.02
C PHE A 246 -2.51 -17.64 9.92
N LEU A 247 -3.82 -17.41 9.93
CA LEU A 247 -4.45 -16.35 10.72
C LEU A 247 -4.15 -16.53 12.22
N GLY A 248 -4.13 -17.79 12.68
CA GLY A 248 -3.74 -18.12 14.04
C GLY A 248 -2.31 -17.67 14.40
N LYS A 249 -1.34 -18.03 13.56
CA LYS A 249 0.06 -17.59 13.73
C LYS A 249 0.20 -16.08 13.62
N PHE A 250 -0.54 -15.47 12.69
CA PHE A 250 -0.57 -14.03 12.47
C PHE A 250 -0.97 -13.26 13.73
N VAL A 251 -2.14 -13.58 14.25
CA VAL A 251 -2.69 -12.98 15.46
C VAL A 251 -1.75 -13.14 16.66
N ARG A 252 -1.03 -14.26 16.75
CA ARG A 252 -0.06 -14.49 17.83
C ARG A 252 1.17 -13.60 17.68
N ALA A 253 1.71 -13.49 16.48
CA ALA A 253 2.86 -12.64 16.20
C ALA A 253 2.59 -11.15 16.45
N THR A 254 1.36 -10.69 16.22
CA THR A 254 0.99 -9.28 16.44
C THR A 254 0.83 -8.91 17.91
N ARG A 255 0.89 -9.86 18.86
CA ARG A 255 0.62 -9.60 20.30
C ARG A 255 1.52 -8.56 20.94
N HIS A 256 2.75 -8.41 20.45
CA HIS A 256 3.77 -7.53 21.03
C HIS A 256 3.81 -6.14 20.39
N LEU A 257 3.01 -5.91 19.36
CA LEU A 257 2.96 -4.65 18.65
C LEU A 257 2.35 -3.55 19.52
N LYS A 258 2.76 -2.31 19.25
CA LYS A 258 2.17 -1.07 19.77
C LYS A 258 1.23 -0.44 18.75
N VAL A 259 1.52 -0.60 17.47
CA VAL A 259 0.71 -0.09 16.38
C VAL A 259 0.48 -1.21 15.39
N LEU A 260 -0.77 -1.39 14.99
CA LEU A 260 -1.16 -2.30 13.94
C LEU A 260 -2.15 -1.61 13.00
N ALA A 261 -1.79 -1.52 11.73
CA ALA A 261 -2.69 -1.04 10.69
C ALA A 261 -2.68 -2.01 9.51
N LEU A 262 -3.84 -2.51 9.09
CA LEU A 262 -3.95 -3.48 7.99
C LEU A 262 -5.15 -3.15 7.11
N THR A 263 -4.92 -3.17 5.80
CA THR A 263 -5.97 -3.10 4.79
C THR A 263 -6.03 -4.43 4.05
N ARG A 264 -7.18 -5.10 3.99
CA ARG A 264 -7.57 -6.17 3.02
C ARG A 264 -7.15 -7.64 3.10
N PRO A 265 -6.20 -8.16 3.90
CA PRO A 265 -6.11 -9.63 3.99
C PRO A 265 -6.81 -10.26 5.17
N VAL A 266 -6.93 -9.50 6.24
CA VAL A 266 -7.47 -9.95 7.51
C VAL A 266 -8.45 -8.90 7.93
N THR A 267 -9.71 -9.28 8.06
CA THR A 267 -10.72 -8.35 8.57
C THR A 267 -10.54 -8.16 10.06
N ALA A 268 -11.05 -7.05 10.59
CA ALA A 268 -11.06 -6.81 12.03
C ALA A 268 -11.75 -7.97 12.77
N THR A 269 -12.91 -8.42 12.29
CA THR A 269 -13.69 -9.52 12.86
C THR A 269 -12.90 -10.83 12.86
N GLU A 270 -12.27 -11.20 11.75
CA GLU A 270 -11.43 -12.41 11.66
C GLU A 270 -10.28 -12.36 12.67
N MET A 271 -9.60 -11.22 12.75
CA MET A 271 -8.51 -11.00 13.68
C MET A 271 -8.97 -11.15 15.13
N PHE A 272 -10.08 -10.51 15.49
CA PHE A 272 -10.57 -10.48 16.87
C PHE A 272 -11.19 -11.80 17.30
N LEU A 273 -11.93 -12.49 16.43
CA LEU A 273 -12.47 -13.82 16.72
C LEU A 273 -11.34 -14.85 16.83
N THR A 274 -10.32 -14.77 15.98
CA THR A 274 -9.16 -15.65 16.11
C THR A 274 -8.38 -15.39 17.39
N ALA A 275 -8.16 -14.12 17.74
CA ALA A 275 -7.56 -13.75 19.02
C ALA A 275 -8.37 -14.28 20.20
N LYS A 276 -9.70 -14.16 20.12
CA LYS A 276 -10.61 -14.73 21.12
C LYS A 276 -10.38 -16.22 21.34
N ASN A 277 -10.33 -16.99 20.26
CA ASN A 277 -10.14 -18.44 20.31
C ASN A 277 -8.76 -18.85 20.83
N GLN A 278 -7.79 -17.93 20.89
CA GLN A 278 -6.45 -18.17 21.43
C GLN A 278 -6.27 -17.72 22.89
N CYS A 279 -7.24 -17.01 23.47
CA CYS A 279 -7.20 -16.71 24.90
C CYS A 279 -7.71 -17.91 25.70
N PRO A 280 -7.18 -18.14 26.91
CA PRO A 280 -7.83 -19.02 27.89
C PRO A 280 -9.30 -18.57 28.11
N GLU A 281 -10.23 -19.51 28.23
CA GLU A 281 -11.67 -19.23 28.40
C GLU A 281 -11.96 -18.24 29.55
N GLN A 282 -11.16 -18.33 30.61
CA GLN A 282 -11.24 -17.47 31.79
C GLN A 282 -11.07 -15.98 31.47
N CYS A 283 -10.25 -15.63 30.45
CA CYS A 283 -9.99 -14.23 30.08
C CYS A 283 -11.20 -13.57 29.41
N TRP A 284 -12.15 -14.37 28.90
CA TRP A 284 -13.35 -13.88 28.24
C TRP A 284 -14.59 -13.91 29.14
N ALA A 285 -14.63 -14.83 30.10
CA ALA A 285 -15.73 -14.93 31.07
C ALA A 285 -15.69 -13.77 32.06
N ASP A 286 -14.49 -13.36 32.49
CA ASP A 286 -14.30 -12.20 33.35
C ASP A 286 -13.45 -11.17 32.61
N LEU A 287 -14.13 -10.18 32.02
CA LEU A 287 -13.54 -9.11 31.21
C LEU A 287 -12.37 -8.39 31.91
N TYR A 288 -12.26 -8.48 33.24
CA TYR A 288 -11.23 -7.81 34.04
C TYR A 288 -10.20 -8.76 34.66
N LYS A 289 -10.32 -10.08 34.49
CA LYS A 289 -9.38 -11.07 35.05
C LYS A 289 -8.68 -11.87 33.95
N GLY A 290 -7.35 -11.86 34.00
CA GLY A 290 -6.49 -12.65 33.13
C GLY A 290 -5.38 -11.81 32.48
N PRO A 291 -4.40 -12.48 31.86
CA PRO A 291 -3.42 -11.79 31.04
C PRO A 291 -4.11 -11.14 29.84
N TYR A 292 -3.91 -9.82 29.67
CA TYR A 292 -4.38 -9.12 28.47
C TYR A 292 -3.77 -9.74 27.21
N PHE A 293 -4.61 -9.98 26.21
CA PHE A 293 -4.16 -10.60 24.97
C PHE A 293 -3.21 -9.69 24.17
N TYR A 294 -3.50 -8.39 24.15
CA TYR A 294 -2.70 -7.37 23.48
C TYR A 294 -2.20 -6.33 24.50
N PRO A 295 -1.20 -6.68 25.32
CA PRO A 295 -0.78 -5.84 26.44
C PRO A 295 -0.11 -4.53 26.00
N ALA A 296 0.38 -4.47 24.75
CA ALA A 296 1.18 -3.35 24.26
C ALA A 296 0.49 -2.48 23.19
N LEU A 297 -0.60 -2.95 22.58
CA LEU A 297 -1.26 -2.20 21.50
C LEU A 297 -1.82 -0.88 22.01
N VAL A 298 -1.47 0.18 21.30
CA VAL A 298 -1.87 1.58 21.55
C VAL A 298 -2.75 2.09 20.42
N LYS A 299 -2.45 1.70 19.17
CA LYS A 299 -3.22 2.07 18.00
C LYS A 299 -3.54 0.85 17.14
N VAL A 300 -4.78 0.74 16.72
CA VAL A 300 -5.28 -0.32 15.83
C VAL A 300 -6.06 0.35 14.71
N ALA A 301 -5.81 -0.03 13.47
CA ALA A 301 -6.56 0.46 12.32
C ALA A 301 -6.77 -0.67 11.32
N LEU A 302 -7.97 -1.24 11.26
CA LEU A 302 -8.23 -2.48 10.52
C LEU A 302 -9.37 -2.28 9.54
N TRP A 303 -9.22 -2.83 8.34
CA TRP A 303 -10.30 -2.92 7.38
C TRP A 303 -11.37 -3.91 7.85
N GLU A 304 -12.65 -3.57 7.66
CA GLU A 304 -13.78 -4.43 7.99
C GLU A 304 -14.89 -4.26 6.94
N PRO A 305 -15.05 -5.21 6.00
CA PRO A 305 -16.09 -5.12 4.97
C PRO A 305 -17.51 -5.22 5.54
N GLY A 306 -17.69 -5.83 6.72
CA GLY A 306 -19.00 -5.90 7.37
C GLY A 306 -19.50 -4.58 7.96
N LEU A 307 -18.76 -3.47 7.79
CA LEU A 307 -19.26 -2.14 8.10
C LEU A 307 -20.08 -1.65 6.91
N SER A 308 -21.38 -1.88 6.98
CA SER A 308 -22.34 -1.65 5.91
C SER A 308 -23.65 -1.04 6.43
N GLU A 309 -24.51 -0.57 5.52
CA GLU A 309 -25.84 -0.05 5.87
C GLU A 309 -26.67 -1.11 6.61
N GLU A 310 -26.40 -2.38 6.31
CA GLU A 310 -26.89 -3.52 7.07
C GLU A 310 -26.28 -3.56 8.48
N HIS A 311 -26.96 -2.87 9.41
CA HIS A 311 -26.50 -2.70 10.79
C HIS A 311 -26.18 -4.01 11.52
N LYS A 312 -26.73 -5.16 11.10
CA LYS A 312 -26.51 -6.45 11.76
C LYS A 312 -25.04 -6.88 11.71
N GLU A 313 -24.40 -6.80 10.54
CA GLU A 313 -23.00 -7.19 10.39
C GLU A 313 -22.09 -6.17 11.08
N THR A 314 -22.40 -4.89 10.92
CA THR A 314 -21.72 -3.79 11.60
C THR A 314 -21.73 -3.99 13.11
N THR A 315 -22.89 -4.28 13.71
CA THR A 315 -23.01 -4.56 15.15
C THR A 315 -22.14 -5.74 15.57
N VAL A 316 -22.10 -6.83 14.80
CA VAL A 316 -21.25 -7.99 15.13
C VAL A 316 -19.76 -7.59 15.14
N ALA A 317 -19.31 -6.86 14.12
CA ALA A 317 -17.94 -6.37 14.04
C ALA A 317 -17.59 -5.42 15.20
N LEU A 318 -18.47 -4.46 15.50
CA LEU A 318 -18.27 -3.51 16.61
C LEU A 318 -18.29 -4.19 17.98
N MET A 319 -19.12 -5.22 18.17
CA MET A 319 -19.12 -6.01 19.40
C MET A 319 -17.84 -6.84 19.54
N ALA A 320 -17.35 -7.45 18.45
CA ALA A 320 -16.07 -8.18 18.45
C ALA A 320 -14.90 -7.24 18.79
N ALA A 321 -14.90 -6.05 18.19
CA ALA A 321 -13.91 -5.00 18.44
C ALA A 321 -13.98 -4.47 19.88
N GLY A 322 -15.16 -4.15 20.41
CA GLY A 322 -15.33 -3.69 21.78
C GLY A 322 -14.88 -4.74 22.81
N ARG A 323 -15.24 -6.01 22.58
CA ARG A 323 -14.73 -7.14 23.36
C ARG A 323 -13.21 -7.23 23.36
N MET A 324 -12.58 -7.05 22.19
CA MET A 324 -11.13 -7.06 22.08
C MET A 324 -10.48 -5.82 22.72
N ALA A 325 -11.11 -4.64 22.60
CA ALA A 325 -10.62 -3.40 23.17
C ALA A 325 -10.46 -3.50 24.70
N VAL A 326 -11.38 -4.19 25.39
CA VAL A 326 -11.23 -4.50 26.83
C VAL A 326 -9.92 -5.26 27.12
N GLN A 327 -9.47 -6.10 26.20
CA GLN A 327 -8.22 -6.88 26.28
C GLN A 327 -6.97 -6.12 25.82
N MET A 328 -7.09 -4.80 25.56
CA MET A 328 -6.01 -3.92 25.11
C MET A 328 -5.80 -2.76 26.10
N PRO A 329 -5.17 -2.99 27.27
CA PRO A 329 -5.13 -2.02 28.39
C PRO A 329 -4.45 -0.68 28.05
N ARG A 330 -3.71 -0.62 26.94
CA ARG A 330 -3.00 0.59 26.49
C ARG A 330 -3.63 1.22 25.24
N LEU A 331 -4.76 0.71 24.78
CA LEU A 331 -5.44 1.19 23.59
C LEU A 331 -5.83 2.66 23.78
N ARG A 332 -5.42 3.47 22.81
CA ARG A 332 -5.79 4.88 22.69
C ARG A 332 -6.64 5.15 21.48
N ILE A 333 -6.39 4.46 20.38
CA ILE A 333 -7.14 4.65 19.13
C ILE A 333 -7.43 3.28 18.53
N MET A 334 -8.70 3.02 18.19
CA MET A 334 -9.08 1.91 17.33
C MET A 334 -9.94 2.44 16.19
N GLU A 335 -9.50 2.20 14.96
CA GLU A 335 -10.23 2.50 13.74
C GLU A 335 -10.63 1.21 13.04
N LEU A 336 -11.91 1.07 12.75
CA LEU A 336 -12.42 0.11 11.79
C LEU A 336 -13.00 0.88 10.63
N TRP A 337 -12.77 0.44 9.41
CA TRP A 337 -13.17 1.21 8.24
C TRP A 337 -13.47 0.32 7.04
N ASN A 338 -14.38 0.80 6.20
CA ASN A 338 -14.76 0.19 4.94
C ASN A 338 -14.72 1.25 3.83
N MET A 339 -14.17 0.87 2.67
CA MET A 339 -14.12 1.72 1.48
C MET A 339 -15.21 1.39 0.47
N GLU A 340 -15.68 0.14 0.46
CA GLU A 340 -16.73 -0.33 -0.46
C GLU A 340 -18.06 0.30 -0.08
N GLU A 341 -18.38 0.24 1.21
CA GLU A 341 -19.42 1.04 1.83
C GLU A 341 -18.74 2.10 2.71
N PRO A 342 -18.64 3.33 2.22
CA PRO A 342 -17.86 4.41 2.82
C PRO A 342 -18.20 4.61 4.33
N TYR A 343 -17.42 4.00 5.23
CA TYR A 343 -17.71 3.93 6.66
C TYR A 343 -16.43 3.98 7.51
N ILE A 344 -16.45 4.72 8.61
CA ILE A 344 -15.45 4.64 9.68
C ILE A 344 -16.12 4.54 11.03
N PHE A 345 -15.60 3.63 11.85
CA PHE A 345 -15.76 3.64 13.30
C PHE A 345 -14.42 3.99 13.93
N ARG A 346 -14.38 4.99 14.80
CA ARG A 346 -13.20 5.37 15.57
C ARG A 346 -13.54 5.42 17.05
N TYR A 347 -12.86 4.60 17.84
CA TYR A 347 -12.77 4.76 19.28
C TYR A 347 -11.48 5.53 19.62
N GLU A 348 -11.59 6.56 20.45
CA GLU A 348 -10.46 7.32 20.97
C GLU A 348 -10.53 7.42 22.50
N ALA A 349 -9.41 7.19 23.17
CA ALA A 349 -9.28 7.24 24.63
C ALA A 349 -8.10 8.12 25.05
N THR A 350 -8.41 9.27 25.64
CA THR A 350 -7.45 10.20 26.23
C THR A 350 -7.41 10.04 27.76
N PRO A 351 -6.50 10.71 28.49
CA PRO A 351 -6.53 10.72 29.95
C PRO A 351 -7.79 11.34 30.59
N CYS A 352 -8.60 12.07 29.82
CA CYS A 352 -9.78 12.78 30.33
C CYS A 352 -11.10 12.25 29.76
N THR A 353 -11.08 11.75 28.52
CA THR A 353 -12.29 11.43 27.76
C THR A 353 -12.14 10.12 27.00
N SER A 354 -13.28 9.51 26.67
CA SER A 354 -13.36 8.41 25.72
C SER A 354 -14.54 8.68 24.80
N SER A 355 -14.30 8.57 23.50
CA SER A 355 -15.30 8.89 22.48
C SER A 355 -15.33 7.82 21.39
N ILE A 356 -16.51 7.65 20.82
CA ILE A 356 -16.74 6.94 19.56
C ILE A 356 -17.16 7.98 18.54
N THR A 357 -16.48 8.01 17.40
CA THR A 357 -16.88 8.76 16.22
C THR A 357 -17.22 7.78 15.11
N MET A 358 -18.39 7.92 14.52
CA MET A 358 -18.81 7.14 13.35
C MET A 358 -19.16 8.09 12.21
N LEU A 359 -18.58 7.86 11.04
CA LEU A 359 -18.90 8.60 9.82
C LEU A 359 -19.30 7.59 8.74
N ALA A 360 -20.44 7.82 8.09
CA ALA A 360 -20.96 6.96 7.03
C ALA A 360 -21.82 7.78 6.05
N SER A 361 -22.10 7.27 4.86
CA SER A 361 -23.03 7.88 3.89
C SER A 361 -24.51 7.74 4.27
N TYR A 362 -24.79 7.09 5.40
CA TYR A 362 -26.10 6.86 6.01
C TYR A 362 -25.99 7.08 7.52
N ASN A 363 -27.08 7.04 8.27
CA ASN A 363 -27.04 7.16 9.73
C ASN A 363 -26.39 5.91 10.36
N PRO A 364 -25.15 5.98 10.92
CA PRO A 364 -24.48 4.80 11.46
C PRO A 364 -24.92 4.45 12.89
N ARG A 365 -25.70 5.32 13.52
CA ARG A 365 -26.08 5.20 14.95
C ARG A 365 -26.79 3.89 15.31
N PRO A 366 -27.70 3.33 14.50
CA PRO A 366 -28.41 2.09 14.85
C PRO A 366 -27.49 0.88 15.03
N ALA A 367 -26.26 0.91 14.50
CA ALA A 367 -25.29 -0.17 14.68
C ALA A 367 -24.75 -0.30 16.12
N ILE A 368 -24.84 0.76 16.94
CA ILE A 368 -24.48 0.72 18.37
C ILE A 368 -25.74 0.51 19.20
N ASN A 369 -26.13 -0.75 19.37
CA ASN A 369 -27.14 -1.13 20.36
C ASN A 369 -26.58 -1.08 21.80
N THR A 370 -27.44 -1.31 22.79
CA THR A 370 -27.07 -1.30 24.21
C THR A 370 -25.91 -2.26 24.52
N ALA A 371 -25.96 -3.50 24.02
CA ALA A 371 -24.91 -4.48 24.27
C ALA A 371 -23.55 -4.08 23.68
N CYS A 372 -23.54 -3.44 22.51
CA CYS A 372 -22.34 -2.89 21.92
C CYS A 372 -21.81 -1.70 22.74
N PHE A 373 -22.69 -0.79 23.15
CA PHE A 373 -22.34 0.35 24.00
C PHE A 373 -21.69 -0.09 25.31
N ASP A 374 -22.28 -1.06 26.01
CA ASP A 374 -21.79 -1.57 27.30
C ASP A 374 -20.36 -2.14 27.18
N LEU A 375 -20.04 -2.79 26.06
CA LEU A 375 -18.70 -3.32 25.80
C LEU A 375 -17.66 -2.20 25.64
N TRP A 376 -18.01 -1.13 24.92
CA TRP A 376 -17.12 0.02 24.73
C TRP A 376 -17.00 0.88 25.98
N GLU A 377 -18.07 1.00 26.77
CA GLU A 377 -18.02 1.64 28.08
C GLU A 377 -17.12 0.84 29.03
N ALA A 378 -17.23 -0.49 29.03
CA ALA A 378 -16.32 -1.36 29.76
C ALA A 378 -14.86 -1.18 29.32
N ALA A 379 -14.59 -1.07 28.01
CA ALA A 379 -13.24 -0.80 27.50
C ALA A 379 -12.71 0.56 27.98
N ALA A 380 -13.53 1.62 27.88
CA ALA A 380 -13.19 2.96 28.36
C ALA A 380 -12.87 2.99 29.87
N ASN A 381 -13.66 2.30 30.67
CA ASN A 381 -13.44 2.19 32.12
C ASN A 381 -12.20 1.36 32.45
N ASN A 382 -11.88 0.33 31.64
CA ASN A 382 -10.69 -0.49 31.87
C ASN A 382 -9.38 0.27 31.62
N HIS A 383 -9.33 1.11 30.57
CA HIS A 383 -8.12 1.86 30.22
C HIS A 383 -7.70 2.87 31.30
N TYR A 384 -8.64 3.36 32.11
CA TYR A 384 -8.38 4.34 33.15
C TYR A 384 -9.24 4.09 34.40
N ARG A 385 -8.80 3.14 35.23
CA ARG A 385 -9.51 2.69 36.45
C ARG A 385 -9.86 3.77 37.47
N SER A 386 -9.25 4.96 37.39
CA SER A 386 -9.39 5.99 38.42
C SER A 386 -10.70 6.76 38.38
N ARG A 387 -11.48 6.72 37.28
CA ARG A 387 -12.73 7.49 37.13
C ARG A 387 -13.72 6.76 36.21
N THR A 388 -14.99 6.69 36.61
CA THR A 388 -16.09 6.36 35.69
C THR A 388 -16.14 7.41 34.60
N ARG A 389 -16.07 6.97 33.34
CA ARG A 389 -16.05 7.87 32.19
C ARG A 389 -17.33 7.77 31.41
N LYS A 390 -17.86 8.93 31.05
CA LYS A 390 -18.93 8.99 30.06
C LYS A 390 -18.32 8.74 28.69
N LEU A 391 -18.75 7.67 28.04
CA LEU A 391 -18.46 7.41 26.64
C LEU A 391 -19.33 8.33 25.78
N GLU A 392 -18.71 9.20 24.99
CA GLU A 392 -19.41 10.09 24.07
C GLU A 392 -19.55 9.41 22.71
N ILE A 393 -20.74 9.47 22.09
CA ILE A 393 -20.98 8.93 20.75
C ILE A 393 -21.32 10.08 19.81
N ASN A 394 -20.47 10.26 18.81
CA ASN A 394 -20.67 11.19 17.71
C ASN A 394 -20.91 10.37 16.44
N ALA A 395 -22.16 10.31 16.00
CA ALA A 395 -22.54 9.68 14.74
C ALA A 395 -22.90 10.79 13.75
N CYS A 396 -22.18 10.88 12.64
CA CYS A 396 -22.45 11.85 11.59
C CYS A 396 -22.68 11.11 10.28
N GLU A 397 -23.80 11.42 9.65
CA GLU A 397 -23.97 11.15 8.23
C GLU A 397 -23.09 12.14 7.47
N VAL A 398 -22.22 11.63 6.61
CA VAL A 398 -21.39 12.43 5.71
C VAL A 398 -22.22 12.60 4.46
N ASP A 399 -22.51 13.86 4.10
CA ASP A 399 -23.29 14.19 2.91
C ASP A 399 -22.84 13.32 1.72
N SER A 400 -23.73 12.40 1.36
CA SER A 400 -23.59 11.49 0.23
C SER A 400 -23.77 12.20 -1.11
N GLN A 401 -23.99 13.53 -1.11
CA GLN A 401 -23.96 14.41 -2.30
C GLN A 401 -22.60 14.44 -3.02
N LEU A 402 -21.73 13.45 -2.82
CA LEU A 402 -20.88 13.01 -3.90
C LEU A 402 -21.81 12.59 -5.03
N ASP A 403 -22.02 13.50 -6.00
CA ASP A 403 -22.96 13.36 -7.11
C ASP A 403 -23.10 11.90 -7.52
N ALA A 404 -24.29 11.31 -7.39
CA ALA A 404 -24.50 9.89 -7.73
C ALA A 404 -24.08 9.52 -9.17
N GLY A 405 -23.84 10.52 -10.04
CA GLY A 405 -23.27 10.35 -11.38
C GLY A 405 -21.74 10.47 -11.48
N ASN A 406 -21.05 11.06 -10.51
CA ASN A 406 -19.61 10.96 -10.39
C ASN A 406 -19.33 9.75 -9.50
N GLN A 407 -18.81 8.65 -10.05
CA GLN A 407 -18.16 7.60 -9.24
C GLN A 407 -17.28 8.31 -8.21
N ALA A 408 -17.78 8.35 -6.98
CA ALA A 408 -17.29 9.26 -5.98
C ALA A 408 -15.82 8.94 -5.77
N CYS A 409 -14.97 9.93 -6.05
CA CYS A 409 -13.53 9.87 -5.92
C CYS A 409 -13.19 9.21 -4.57
N VAL A 410 -12.81 7.92 -4.56
CA VAL A 410 -12.59 7.09 -3.36
C VAL A 410 -11.66 7.81 -2.43
N VAL A 411 -10.65 8.48 -3.00
CA VAL A 411 -9.65 9.20 -2.24
C VAL A 411 -10.21 10.47 -1.60
N SER A 412 -11.14 11.16 -2.27
CA SER A 412 -11.89 12.26 -1.65
C SER A 412 -12.67 11.79 -0.44
N PHE A 413 -13.23 10.57 -0.50
CA PHE A 413 -13.91 9.97 0.62
C PHE A 413 -12.94 9.56 1.74
N LEU A 414 -11.80 8.93 1.42
CA LEU A 414 -10.74 8.63 2.39
C LEU A 414 -10.29 9.88 3.15
N ARG A 415 -10.21 11.03 2.46
CA ARG A 415 -9.89 12.32 3.09
C ARG A 415 -11.00 12.79 4.02
N ARG A 416 -12.28 12.63 3.64
CA ARG A 416 -13.45 12.97 4.46
C ARG A 416 -13.58 12.09 5.69
N LEU A 417 -13.23 10.81 5.59
CA LEU A 417 -13.13 9.90 6.75
C LEU A 417 -12.10 10.36 7.77
N LYS A 418 -11.17 11.23 7.37
CA LYS A 418 -10.06 11.72 8.19
C LYS A 418 -9.31 10.55 8.85
N LEU A 419 -9.10 9.47 8.09
CA LEU A 419 -8.42 8.26 8.58
C LEU A 419 -7.09 8.63 9.25
N CYS A 420 -6.69 7.89 10.28
CA CYS A 420 -5.39 8.15 10.87
C CYS A 420 -4.26 7.87 9.86
N ASN A 421 -3.14 8.60 10.00
CA ASN A 421 -1.95 8.41 9.18
C ASN A 421 -1.32 7.00 9.30
N GLU A 422 -1.84 6.16 10.20
CA GLU A 422 -1.42 4.77 10.36
C GLU A 422 -1.92 3.87 9.22
N ILE A 423 -3.07 4.19 8.60
CA ILE A 423 -3.64 3.41 7.49
C ILE A 423 -2.88 3.70 6.20
N ILE A 424 -2.79 4.96 5.81
CA ILE A 424 -2.12 5.40 4.57
C ILE A 424 -1.28 6.65 4.85
N ASP A 425 -0.12 6.75 4.21
CA ASP A 425 0.77 7.88 4.40
C ASP A 425 0.09 9.10 3.78
N PRO A 426 0.08 10.27 4.44
CA PRO A 426 -0.48 11.47 3.84
C PRO A 426 0.08 11.77 2.44
N ARG A 427 1.35 11.45 2.17
CA ARG A 427 1.96 11.62 0.84
C ARG A 427 1.39 10.64 -0.17
N SER A 428 1.21 9.39 0.22
CA SER A 428 0.60 8.35 -0.60
C SER A 428 -0.88 8.65 -0.87
N LEU A 429 -1.60 9.18 0.12
CA LEU A 429 -2.96 9.66 -0.06
C LEU A 429 -3.02 10.80 -1.08
N CYS A 430 -2.15 11.81 -0.97
CA CYS A 430 -2.06 12.88 -1.98
C CYS A 430 -1.74 12.32 -3.38
N GLN A 431 -0.88 11.31 -3.49
CA GLN A 431 -0.57 10.67 -4.77
C GLN A 431 -1.81 9.99 -5.38
N LEU A 432 -2.59 9.28 -4.57
CA LEU A 432 -3.85 8.68 -5.01
C LEU A 432 -4.84 9.75 -5.51
N GLU A 433 -4.93 10.91 -4.87
CA GLU A 433 -5.80 12.01 -5.30
C GLU A 433 -5.42 12.55 -6.68
N VAL A 434 -4.12 12.71 -6.92
CA VAL A 434 -3.61 13.20 -8.21
C VAL A 434 -3.94 12.18 -9.30
N LEU A 435 -3.69 10.90 -9.04
CA LEU A 435 -4.02 9.84 -9.98
C LEU A 435 -5.52 9.81 -10.27
N GLU A 436 -6.36 9.83 -9.24
CA GLU A 436 -7.81 9.78 -9.39
C GLU A 436 -8.37 10.97 -10.19
N ARG A 437 -7.91 12.21 -9.92
CA ARG A 437 -8.27 13.37 -10.75
C ARG A 437 -7.89 13.16 -12.20
N ASN A 438 -6.71 12.62 -12.46
CA ASN A 438 -6.26 12.40 -13.82
C ASN A 438 -7.06 11.29 -14.51
N ALA A 439 -7.49 10.25 -13.78
CA ALA A 439 -8.36 9.19 -14.33
C ALA A 439 -9.71 9.77 -14.74
N PHE A 440 -10.28 10.61 -13.89
CA PHE A 440 -11.55 11.28 -14.16
C PHE A 440 -11.48 12.24 -15.35
N ASN A 441 -10.39 13.02 -15.45
CA ASN A 441 -10.18 13.91 -16.59
C ASN A 441 -10.07 13.14 -17.92
N MET A 442 -9.47 11.95 -17.93
CA MET A 442 -9.41 11.10 -19.13
C MET A 442 -10.79 10.54 -19.52
N GLN A 443 -11.60 10.09 -18.56
CA GLN A 443 -12.95 9.60 -18.85
C GLN A 443 -13.84 10.70 -19.48
N ARG A 444 -13.62 11.96 -19.10
CA ARG A 444 -14.37 13.11 -19.66
C ARG A 444 -13.94 13.52 -21.07
N LEU A 445 -12.70 13.24 -21.47
CA LEU A 445 -12.20 13.65 -22.79
C LEU A 445 -12.75 12.76 -23.92
N GLY A 446 -13.55 11.73 -23.61
CA GLY A 446 -13.93 10.69 -24.57
C GLY A 446 -12.72 9.86 -24.97
N ASP A 447 -12.92 8.67 -25.54
CA ASP A 447 -11.83 8.03 -26.27
C ASP A 447 -11.66 8.83 -27.56
N PRO A 448 -10.53 9.54 -27.81
CA PRO A 448 -10.37 10.33 -29.03
C PRO A 448 -10.55 9.49 -30.31
N LEU A 449 -10.38 8.17 -30.18
CA LEU A 449 -10.61 7.21 -31.26
C LEU A 449 -12.09 7.09 -31.64
N GLU A 450 -13.03 7.21 -30.69
CA GLU A 450 -14.47 7.18 -31.02
C GLU A 450 -14.89 8.46 -31.75
N GLN A 451 -14.29 9.61 -31.44
CA GLN A 451 -14.59 10.87 -32.15
C GLN A 451 -14.02 10.89 -33.58
N ALA A 452 -12.86 10.27 -33.81
CA ALA A 452 -12.29 10.21 -35.16
C ALA A 452 -13.11 9.32 -36.11
N GLU A 453 -13.76 8.27 -35.61
CA GLU A 453 -14.63 7.42 -36.43
C GLU A 453 -15.98 8.10 -36.76
N GLU A 454 -16.46 9.04 -35.95
CA GLU A 454 -17.66 9.83 -36.25
C GLU A 454 -17.39 10.93 -37.29
N ASP A 455 -16.24 11.62 -37.22
CA ASP A 455 -15.90 12.70 -38.16
C ASP A 455 -15.66 12.17 -39.60
N ASP A 456 -15.10 10.96 -39.76
CA ASP A 456 -14.92 10.36 -41.09
C ASP A 456 -16.25 9.88 -41.72
N GLN A 457 -17.31 9.66 -40.93
CA GLN A 457 -18.63 9.31 -41.48
C GLN A 457 -19.41 10.52 -41.99
N GLU A 458 -19.19 11.73 -41.47
CA GLU A 458 -19.87 12.94 -41.98
C GLU A 458 -19.31 13.44 -43.32
N SER A 459 -18.14 12.96 -43.76
CA SER A 459 -17.53 13.39 -45.05
C SER A 459 -17.98 12.59 -46.29
N MET A 460 -18.80 11.53 -46.14
CA MET A 460 -19.19 10.66 -47.27
C MET A 460 -20.66 10.86 -47.71
N GLY A 461 -21.13 12.11 -47.68
CA GLY A 461 -22.55 12.43 -47.88
C GLY A 461 -22.86 13.56 -48.86
N THR A 462 -22.16 13.74 -49.97
CA THR A 462 -22.66 14.51 -51.14
C THR A 462 -21.99 14.08 -52.45
N GLU A 463 -22.14 12.81 -52.84
CA GLU A 463 -22.03 12.42 -54.26
C GLU A 463 -23.42 11.96 -54.74
N GLU A 464 -24.27 12.96 -55.00
CA GLU A 464 -25.57 12.79 -55.61
C GLU A 464 -25.41 12.76 -57.15
N GLU A 465 -25.66 11.57 -57.71
CA GLU A 465 -26.28 11.32 -59.01
C GLU A 465 -25.77 12.12 -60.24
N LEU A 466 -24.73 11.59 -60.88
CA LEU A 466 -24.61 11.65 -62.34
C LEU A 466 -24.66 10.22 -62.89
N SER A 467 -25.87 9.67 -62.94
CA SER A 467 -26.18 8.51 -63.77
C SER A 467 -26.29 8.94 -65.23
N ASP A 468 -26.05 7.96 -66.11
CA ASP A 468 -26.34 8.00 -67.55
C ASP A 468 -25.33 8.75 -68.42
N THR A 469 -24.17 8.12 -68.64
CA THR A 469 -23.71 7.95 -70.03
C THR A 469 -22.68 6.83 -70.18
N ALA A 470 -22.80 6.15 -71.32
CA ALA A 470 -21.83 5.25 -71.93
C ALA A 470 -21.78 3.79 -71.42
N ALA A 471 -22.79 3.04 -71.89
CA ALA A 471 -22.54 1.74 -72.47
C ALA A 471 -21.45 1.82 -73.56
N ASN A 472 -20.73 0.70 -73.74
CA ASN A 472 -19.64 0.42 -74.69
C ASN A 472 -18.23 0.72 -74.18
N ILE A 473 -17.53 -0.33 -73.74
CA ILE A 473 -16.39 -0.94 -74.45
C ILE A 473 -16.18 -2.33 -73.81
N GLU A 474 -16.81 -3.34 -74.42
CA GLU A 474 -16.29 -4.71 -74.43
C GLU A 474 -15.27 -4.79 -75.57
N GLY A 475 -14.08 -5.34 -75.28
CA GLY A 475 -12.99 -5.49 -76.24
C GLY A 475 -11.66 -5.61 -75.48
N ALA A 476 -11.38 -6.75 -74.88
CA ALA A 476 -10.68 -7.87 -75.51
C ALA A 476 -9.15 -7.71 -75.46
N ALA A 477 -8.57 -8.58 -74.61
CA ALA A 477 -7.41 -9.42 -74.89
C ALA A 477 -5.99 -8.81 -74.92
N ASP A 478 -5.14 -9.51 -74.16
CA ASP A 478 -3.76 -9.89 -74.48
C ASP A 478 -2.66 -8.83 -74.56
N SER A 479 -1.78 -8.85 -73.55
CA SER A 479 -0.32 -9.00 -73.66
C SER A 479 0.30 -8.50 -72.34
N ALA A 480 0.79 -9.35 -71.44
CA ALA A 480 2.11 -10.01 -71.46
C ALA A 480 3.30 -9.04 -71.23
N VAL A 481 4.36 -9.57 -70.59
CA VAL A 481 5.70 -8.97 -70.32
C VAL A 481 5.70 -8.16 -68.99
N PHE A 482 6.03 -8.70 -67.80
CA PHE A 482 7.22 -9.43 -67.32
C PHE A 482 8.56 -8.76 -67.64
N ASP A 483 9.42 -8.74 -66.62
CA ASP A 483 10.87 -8.47 -66.68
C ASP A 483 11.24 -6.99 -66.90
N ASP A 484 12.29 -6.42 -66.31
CA ASP A 484 13.25 -6.79 -65.27
C ASP A 484 14.18 -5.57 -65.14
N ALA A 485 15.10 -5.67 -64.19
CA ALA A 485 16.40 -5.00 -64.13
C ALA A 485 16.42 -3.57 -63.56
N ASP A 486 16.95 -3.39 -62.35
CA ASP A 486 18.37 -3.44 -61.98
C ASP A 486 19.20 -2.25 -62.50
N SER A 487 19.84 -1.62 -61.51
CA SER A 487 21.16 -1.00 -61.56
C SER A 487 21.37 0.19 -62.50
N SER A 488 21.38 1.38 -61.89
CA SER A 488 22.54 2.29 -61.94
C SER A 488 22.41 3.37 -60.87
#